data_AF-A0A031LPE1-F1
#
_entry.id   AF-A0A031LPE1-F1
#
_cell.length_a   1.000
_cell.length_b   1.000
_cell.length_c   1.000
_cell.angle_alpha   90.00
_cell.angle_beta   90.00
_cell.angle_gamma   90.00
#
_symmetry.space_group_name_H-M   'P 1'
#
loop_
_entity.id
_entity.type
_entity.pdbx_description
1 polymer ?
#
loop_
_entity_poly.entity_id
_entity_poly.type
_entity_poly.pdbx_seq_one_letter_code
_entity_poly.pdbx_strand_id
1 'polypeptide(L)'
;MNYFYTYLLIIPYVTVIAYFYIYRRDNFFIKIRSSNQLLLILILLGITFVEILIWKSFFEDYKFLNFDIENTDGQFKTTALVTVLAAIAAVFGWIFTSRVQIINTIRSHSVQVLMNSRNSTAYIAKVDIATKIRRNLGKDQNVESKDKVQLTREKFNSLEDEEKSAVTYLLNFLEFVAIGIRHNNLDEDLIKSSFKSILKANYNLFQPVIEYLREIDSPKIYNQLEILHKRWEENKKPECINCKQGIDDEVQNRKKHKFNNLRNITLTILTGSGWLIMIAIMRLIEKLTKYSTEEDLLCDNCKTLKK
;
A
#
# COMPACT_ATOMS: atom_id res chain seq x y z
N MET A 1 -13.51 42.21 15.28
CA MET A 1 -13.90 40.88 14.77
C MET A 1 -12.64 40.13 14.40
N ASN A 2 -12.18 39.21 15.26
CA ASN A 2 -10.88 38.58 15.11
C ASN A 2 -10.95 37.48 14.04
N TYR A 3 -10.54 37.79 12.81
CA TYR A 3 -10.29 36.83 11.72
C TYR A 3 -9.44 35.62 12.17
N PHE A 4 -8.69 35.78 13.26
CA PHE A 4 -7.96 34.74 13.97
C PHE A 4 -8.77 33.45 14.23
N TYR A 5 -10.02 33.56 14.69
CA TYR A 5 -10.85 32.37 14.96
C TYR A 5 -11.23 31.62 13.68
N THR A 6 -11.43 32.35 12.57
CA THR A 6 -11.70 31.76 11.26
C THR A 6 -10.48 31.01 10.72
N TYR A 7 -9.27 31.55 10.92
CA TYR A 7 -8.04 30.84 10.52
C TYR A 7 -7.79 29.59 11.35
N LEU A 8 -8.23 29.56 12.61
CA LEU A 8 -8.07 28.40 13.49
C LEU A 8 -8.87 27.17 13.00
N LEU A 9 -10.01 27.38 12.32
CA LEU A 9 -10.81 26.31 11.69
C LEU A 9 -10.13 25.69 10.46
N ILE A 10 -9.14 26.35 9.86
CA ILE A 10 -8.44 25.80 8.68
C ILE A 10 -7.32 24.83 9.09
N ILE A 11 -6.82 24.94 10.32
CA ILE A 11 -5.67 24.16 10.83
C ILE A 11 -5.91 22.64 10.73
N PRO A 12 -7.07 22.08 11.10
CA PRO A 12 -7.34 20.64 10.98
C PRO A 12 -7.20 20.13 9.54
N TYR A 13 -7.75 20.87 8.57
CA TYR A 13 -7.67 20.52 7.15
C TYR A 13 -6.23 20.50 6.63
N VAL A 14 -5.47 21.57 6.90
CA VAL A 14 -4.07 21.68 6.47
C VAL A 14 -3.24 20.55 7.06
N THR A 15 -3.47 20.22 8.33
CA THR A 15 -2.69 19.17 9.00
C THR A 15 -3.03 17.77 8.47
N VAL A 16 -4.30 17.47 8.17
CA VAL A 16 -4.67 16.19 7.53
C VAL A 16 -4.09 16.10 6.11
N ILE A 17 -4.15 17.17 5.32
CA ILE A 17 -3.55 17.20 3.98
C ILE A 17 -2.04 16.99 4.07
N ALA A 18 -1.36 17.69 4.99
CA ALA A 18 0.07 17.52 5.24
C ALA A 18 0.41 16.09 5.68
N TYR A 19 -0.40 15.49 6.57
CA TYR A 19 -0.24 14.11 7.00
C TYR A 19 -0.34 13.13 5.83
N PHE A 20 -1.35 13.28 4.97
CA PHE A 20 -1.52 12.42 3.80
C PHE A 20 -0.37 12.58 2.80
N TYR A 21 0.08 13.81 2.56
CA TYR A 21 1.16 14.09 1.62
C TYR A 21 2.51 13.53 2.09
N ILE A 22 2.81 13.66 3.39
CA ILE A 22 4.10 13.26 3.96
C ILE A 22 4.16 11.77 4.26
N TYR A 23 3.09 11.19 4.81
CA TYR A 23 3.13 9.82 5.37
C TYR A 23 2.39 8.78 4.55
N ARG A 24 1.34 9.15 3.80
CA ARG A 24 0.53 8.20 3.03
C ARG A 24 0.92 8.12 1.55
N ARG A 25 1.68 9.09 1.05
CA ARG A 25 2.20 9.05 -0.31
C ARG A 25 3.31 8.02 -0.42
N ASP A 26 3.05 6.95 -1.15
CA ASP A 26 4.04 5.94 -1.50
C ASP A 26 4.58 6.23 -2.90
N ASN A 27 5.87 6.55 -3.00
CA ASN A 27 6.55 6.91 -4.24
C ASN A 27 6.66 5.75 -5.24
N PHE A 28 6.43 4.51 -4.80
CA PHE A 28 6.41 3.37 -5.69
C PHE A 28 5.24 3.48 -6.69
N PHE A 29 4.06 3.88 -6.22
CA PHE A 29 2.87 4.00 -7.07
C PHE A 29 2.97 5.24 -7.96
N ILE A 30 2.70 5.06 -9.25
CA ILE A 30 2.75 6.16 -10.22
C ILE A 30 1.61 7.17 -9.97
N LYS A 31 0.43 6.64 -9.61
CA LYS A 31 -0.75 7.43 -9.27
C LYS A 31 -1.09 7.24 -7.79
N ILE A 32 -1.57 8.30 -7.14
CA ILE A 32 -2.12 8.21 -5.79
C ILE A 32 -3.26 7.20 -5.79
N ARG A 33 -3.23 6.22 -4.87
CA ARG A 33 -4.26 5.19 -4.77
C ARG A 33 -5.63 5.84 -4.56
N SER A 34 -6.60 5.54 -5.42
CA SER A 34 -7.95 6.13 -5.36
C SER A 34 -8.65 5.89 -4.02
N SER A 35 -8.43 4.72 -3.40
CA SER A 35 -8.94 4.41 -2.05
C SER A 35 -8.40 5.36 -0.97
N ASN A 36 -7.15 5.81 -1.08
CA ASN A 36 -6.56 6.78 -0.15
C ASN A 36 -7.10 8.20 -0.39
N GLN A 37 -7.39 8.56 -1.65
CA GLN A 37 -8.02 9.84 -1.97
C GLN A 37 -9.44 9.92 -1.39
N LEU A 38 -10.24 8.87 -1.54
CA LEU A 38 -11.57 8.80 -0.94
C LEU A 38 -11.52 8.82 0.59
N LEU A 39 -10.53 8.15 1.19
CA LEU A 39 -10.32 8.20 2.65
C LEU A 39 -9.98 9.63 3.11
N LEU A 40 -9.13 10.35 2.37
CA LEU A 40 -8.84 11.75 2.66
C LEU A 40 -10.12 12.58 2.65
N ILE A 41 -10.92 12.49 1.58
CA ILE A 41 -12.19 13.23 1.47
C ILE A 41 -13.15 12.85 2.62
N LEU A 42 -13.24 11.57 2.97
CA LEU A 42 -14.06 11.10 4.08
C LEU A 42 -13.65 11.73 5.42
N ILE A 43 -12.34 11.83 5.67
CA ILE A 43 -11.81 12.47 6.89
C ILE A 43 -12.08 13.98 6.86
N LEU A 44 -11.88 14.65 5.73
CA LEU A 44 -12.17 16.09 5.60
C LEU A 44 -13.66 16.38 5.85
N LEU A 45 -14.57 15.55 5.32
CA LEU A 45 -16.00 15.67 5.62
C LEU A 45 -16.32 15.41 7.09
N GLY A 46 -15.65 14.43 7.70
CA GLY A 46 -15.79 14.17 9.14
C GLY A 46 -15.35 15.36 9.99
N ILE A 47 -14.26 16.03 9.62
CA ILE A 47 -13.81 17.28 10.25
C ILE A 47 -14.87 18.37 10.09
N THR A 48 -15.36 18.60 8.87
CA THR A 48 -16.43 19.59 8.62
C THR A 48 -17.66 19.33 9.48
N PHE A 49 -18.07 18.06 9.60
CA PHE A 49 -19.20 17.67 10.44
C PHE A 49 -18.98 18.02 11.92
N VAL A 50 -17.81 17.69 12.46
CA VAL A 50 -17.45 17.98 13.85
C VAL A 50 -17.33 19.48 14.10
N GLU A 51 -16.72 20.23 13.18
CA GLU A 51 -16.57 21.68 13.28
C GLU A 51 -17.92 22.40 13.31
N ILE A 52 -18.89 21.97 12.49
CA ILE A 52 -20.26 22.52 12.51
C ILE A 52 -20.91 22.30 13.89
N LEU A 53 -20.73 21.12 14.49
CA LEU A 53 -21.28 20.82 15.82
C LEU A 53 -20.61 21.63 16.93
N ILE A 54 -19.28 21.77 16.90
CA ILE A 54 -18.53 22.60 17.85
C ILE A 54 -18.95 24.06 17.72
N TRP A 55 -19.06 24.56 16.48
CA TRP A 55 -19.49 25.92 16.21
C TRP A 55 -20.89 26.17 16.79
N LYS A 56 -21.85 25.26 16.55
CA LYS A 56 -23.18 25.33 17.14
C LYS A 56 -23.17 25.30 18.67
N SER A 57 -22.28 24.52 19.29
CA SER A 57 -22.28 24.34 20.75
C SER A 57 -21.64 25.49 21.53
N PHE A 58 -20.66 26.21 20.95
CA PHE A 58 -19.83 27.16 21.69
C PHE A 58 -19.87 28.59 21.14
N PHE A 59 -20.38 28.79 19.93
CA PHE A 59 -20.30 30.07 19.22
C PHE A 59 -21.64 30.48 18.62
N GLU A 60 -22.74 30.26 19.36
CA GLU A 60 -24.11 30.58 18.92
C GLU A 60 -24.26 32.06 18.51
N ASP A 61 -23.57 32.96 19.20
CA ASP A 61 -23.62 34.41 18.97
C ASP A 61 -22.88 34.88 17.69
N TYR A 62 -22.12 33.99 17.04
CA TYR A 62 -21.30 34.33 15.89
C TYR A 62 -21.95 33.83 14.61
N LYS A 63 -22.13 34.70 13.60
CA LYS A 63 -22.56 34.27 12.27
C LYS A 63 -21.40 33.60 11.52
N PHE A 64 -21.53 32.31 11.21
CA PHE A 64 -20.60 31.60 10.32
C PHE A 64 -21.23 31.51 8.94
N LEU A 65 -20.50 31.93 7.91
CA LEU A 65 -20.98 31.94 6.51
C LEU A 65 -22.35 32.64 6.34
N ASN A 66 -22.61 33.67 7.16
CA ASN A 66 -23.88 34.42 7.16
C ASN A 66 -25.13 33.59 7.54
N PHE A 67 -24.94 32.41 8.14
CA PHE A 67 -26.02 31.64 8.78
C PHE A 67 -26.20 32.13 10.22
N ASP A 68 -27.37 32.69 10.52
CA ASP A 68 -27.83 32.93 11.89
C ASP A 68 -28.39 31.63 12.46
N ILE A 69 -27.86 31.20 13.60
CA ILE A 69 -28.38 30.03 14.32
C ILE A 69 -29.37 30.42 15.43
N GLU A 70 -29.64 31.70 15.63
CA GLU A 70 -30.69 32.15 16.53
C GLU A 70 -32.08 31.78 16.00
N ASN A 71 -32.87 31.12 16.85
CA ASN A 71 -34.28 30.89 16.60
C ASN A 71 -35.00 32.24 16.70
N THR A 72 -35.41 32.82 15.57
CA THR A 72 -36.39 33.93 15.58
C THR A 72 -37.79 33.38 15.78
N ASP A 73 -38.62 34.09 16.54
CA ASP A 73 -39.95 33.74 17.11
C ASP A 73 -41.07 33.30 16.13
N GLY A 74 -40.77 32.80 14.94
CA GLY A 74 -41.79 32.29 14.01
C GLY A 74 -41.31 31.31 12.94
N GLN A 75 -40.01 30.98 12.87
CA GLN A 75 -39.51 30.00 11.90
C GLN A 75 -38.44 29.11 12.56
N PHE A 76 -38.65 27.80 12.54
CA PHE A 76 -37.70 26.78 13.00
C PHE A 76 -36.43 26.80 12.11
N LYS A 77 -35.49 27.71 12.38
CA LYS A 77 -34.20 27.82 11.69
C LYS A 77 -33.27 26.63 11.94
N THR A 78 -33.57 25.80 12.94
CA THR A 78 -32.97 24.46 13.15
C THR A 78 -33.09 23.54 11.94
N THR A 79 -34.07 23.75 11.04
CA THR A 79 -34.22 22.94 9.82
C THR A 79 -33.01 23.05 8.90
N ALA A 80 -32.44 24.25 8.69
CA ALA A 80 -31.34 24.43 7.72
C ALA A 80 -30.05 23.70 8.14
N LEU A 81 -29.67 23.79 9.42
CA LEU A 81 -28.50 23.08 9.95
C LEU A 81 -28.71 21.57 9.86
N VAL A 82 -29.88 21.07 10.27
CA VAL A 82 -30.21 19.64 10.16
C VAL A 82 -30.17 19.18 8.70
N THR A 83 -30.65 20.00 7.75
CA THR A 83 -30.56 19.69 6.31
C THR A 83 -29.11 19.59 5.84
N VAL A 84 -28.22 20.50 6.24
CA VAL A 84 -26.79 20.43 5.87
C VAL A 84 -26.13 19.18 6.47
N LEU A 85 -26.39 18.88 7.75
CA LEU A 85 -25.84 17.67 8.38
C LEU A 85 -26.36 16.39 7.70
N ALA A 86 -27.64 16.35 7.34
CA ALA A 86 -28.22 15.23 6.60
C ALA A 86 -27.58 15.07 5.22
N ALA A 87 -27.32 16.17 4.51
CA ALA A 87 -26.62 16.15 3.22
C ALA A 87 -25.18 15.62 3.36
N ILE A 88 -24.43 16.08 4.37
CA ILE A 88 -23.08 15.59 4.66
C ILE A 88 -23.10 14.08 4.96
N ALA A 89 -24.06 13.62 5.78
CA ALA A 89 -24.19 12.20 6.11
C ALA A 89 -24.50 11.33 4.87
N ALA A 90 -25.36 11.82 3.96
CA ALA A 90 -25.65 11.14 2.71
C ALA A 90 -24.40 11.02 1.81
N VAL A 91 -23.64 12.11 1.65
CA VAL A 91 -22.38 12.12 0.89
C VAL A 91 -21.34 11.20 1.54
N PHE A 92 -21.27 11.18 2.87
CA PHE A 92 -20.38 10.30 3.62
C PHE A 92 -20.67 8.81 3.32
N GLY A 93 -21.95 8.43 3.33
CA GLY A 93 -22.39 7.08 2.98
C GLY A 93 -21.96 6.68 1.57
N TRP A 94 -22.17 7.57 0.59
CA TRP A 94 -21.80 7.34 -0.81
C TRP A 94 -20.29 7.18 -1.02
N ILE A 95 -19.48 8.03 -0.37
CA ILE A 95 -18.02 7.96 -0.48
C ILE A 95 -17.49 6.69 0.18
N PHE A 96 -18.06 6.32 1.33
CA PHE A 96 -17.68 5.11 2.04
C PHE A 96 -17.96 3.86 1.19
N THR A 97 -19.17 3.71 0.64
CA THR A 97 -19.51 2.58 -0.22
C THR A 97 -18.67 2.55 -1.50
N SER A 98 -18.43 3.70 -2.12
CA SER A 98 -17.55 3.83 -3.29
C SER A 98 -16.12 3.37 -2.98
N ARG A 99 -15.59 3.70 -1.80
CA ARG A 99 -14.26 3.25 -1.37
C ARG A 99 -14.21 1.72 -1.22
N VAL A 100 -15.20 1.13 -0.55
CA VAL A 100 -15.28 -0.32 -0.36
C VAL A 100 -15.37 -1.02 -1.72
N GLN A 101 -16.18 -0.48 -2.64
CA GLN A 101 -16.30 -1.01 -3.99
C GLN A 101 -14.96 -1.00 -4.75
N ILE A 102 -14.22 0.11 -4.75
CA ILE A 102 -12.92 0.19 -5.43
C ILE A 102 -11.93 -0.86 -4.88
N ILE A 103 -11.86 -1.02 -3.55
CA ILE A 103 -10.98 -2.02 -2.93
C ILE A 103 -11.38 -3.43 -3.39
N ASN A 104 -12.67 -3.75 -3.34
CA ASN A 104 -13.19 -5.05 -3.74
C ASN A 104 -12.96 -5.32 -5.24
N THR A 105 -13.12 -4.31 -6.10
CA THR A 105 -12.85 -4.43 -7.54
C THR A 105 -11.38 -4.73 -7.81
N ILE A 106 -10.44 -4.03 -7.17
CA ILE A 106 -9.00 -4.29 -7.34
C ILE A 106 -8.65 -5.70 -6.88
N ARG A 107 -9.18 -6.12 -5.72
CA ARG A 107 -8.96 -7.47 -5.20
C ARG A 107 -9.54 -8.54 -6.12
N SER A 108 -10.76 -8.36 -6.60
CA SER A 108 -11.43 -9.27 -7.54
C SER A 108 -10.65 -9.41 -8.86
N HIS A 109 -10.24 -8.28 -9.45
CA HIS A 109 -9.42 -8.27 -10.66
C HIS A 109 -8.08 -9.00 -10.44
N SER A 110 -7.46 -8.82 -9.27
CA SER A 110 -6.23 -9.52 -8.91
C SER A 110 -6.41 -11.02 -8.81
N VAL A 111 -7.49 -11.49 -8.16
CA VAL A 111 -7.85 -12.91 -8.11
C VAL A 111 -8.09 -13.46 -9.52
N GLN A 112 -8.76 -12.70 -10.39
CA GLN A 112 -8.99 -13.12 -11.76
C GLN A 112 -7.68 -13.29 -12.55
N VAL A 113 -6.74 -12.35 -12.42
CA VAL A 113 -5.41 -12.46 -13.04
C VAL A 113 -4.67 -13.68 -12.51
N LEU A 114 -4.70 -13.93 -11.19
CA LEU A 114 -4.11 -15.13 -10.59
C LEU A 114 -4.74 -16.42 -11.15
N MET A 115 -6.06 -16.49 -11.20
CA MET A 115 -6.80 -17.66 -11.70
C MET A 115 -6.51 -17.92 -13.17
N ASN A 116 -6.55 -16.88 -14.00
CA ASN A 116 -6.26 -16.98 -15.43
C ASN A 116 -4.82 -17.42 -15.68
N SER A 117 -3.85 -16.94 -14.88
CA SER A 117 -2.45 -17.38 -14.99
C SER A 117 -2.31 -18.87 -14.65
N ARG A 118 -3.03 -19.37 -13.65
CA ARG A 118 -2.97 -20.77 -13.21
C ARG A 118 -3.68 -21.73 -14.17
N ASN A 119 -4.75 -21.29 -14.82
CA ASN A 119 -5.50 -22.12 -15.77
C ASN A 119 -4.99 -22.00 -17.21
N SER A 120 -4.04 -21.10 -17.48
CA SER A 120 -3.46 -20.93 -18.79
C SER A 120 -2.50 -22.09 -19.11
N THR A 121 -2.91 -22.96 -20.04
CA THR A 121 -2.08 -24.07 -20.54
C THR A 121 -0.78 -23.57 -21.16
N ALA A 122 -0.82 -22.41 -21.85
CA ALA A 122 0.35 -21.76 -22.40
C ALA A 122 1.33 -21.32 -21.29
N TYR A 123 0.83 -20.73 -20.21
CA TYR A 123 1.67 -20.34 -19.08
C TYR A 123 2.30 -21.55 -18.40
N ILE A 124 1.51 -22.60 -18.13
CA ILE A 124 2.02 -23.85 -17.53
C ILE A 124 3.13 -24.46 -18.40
N ALA A 125 2.91 -24.57 -19.71
CA ALA A 125 3.90 -25.11 -20.63
C ALA A 125 5.22 -24.30 -20.62
N LYS A 126 5.14 -22.97 -20.60
CA LYS A 126 6.34 -22.11 -20.52
C LYS A 126 7.03 -22.19 -19.15
N VAL A 127 6.28 -22.32 -18.05
CA VAL A 127 6.84 -22.56 -16.71
C VAL A 127 7.57 -23.90 -16.64
N ASP A 128 7.02 -24.95 -17.24
CA ASP A 128 7.65 -26.28 -17.28
C ASP A 128 9.00 -26.22 -18.01
N ILE A 129 9.07 -25.52 -19.15
CA ILE A 129 10.32 -25.29 -19.89
C ILE A 129 11.32 -24.52 -19.02
N ALA A 130 10.93 -23.40 -18.42
CA ALA A 130 11.81 -22.63 -17.55
C ALA A 130 12.31 -23.43 -16.33
N THR A 131 11.47 -24.31 -15.79
CA THR A 131 11.84 -25.21 -14.71
C THR A 131 12.86 -26.26 -15.16
N LYS A 132 12.74 -26.78 -16.39
CA LYS A 132 13.76 -27.66 -16.99
C LYS A 132 15.08 -26.93 -17.17
N ILE A 133 15.06 -25.71 -17.71
CA ILE A 133 16.26 -24.86 -17.85
C ILE A 133 16.95 -24.69 -16.49
N ARG A 134 16.21 -24.29 -15.44
CA ARG A 134 16.77 -24.13 -14.09
C ARG A 134 17.38 -25.42 -13.54
N ARG A 135 16.76 -26.58 -13.77
CA ARG A 135 17.29 -27.89 -13.33
C ARG A 135 18.58 -28.24 -14.06
N ASN A 136 18.64 -28.00 -15.36
CA ASN A 136 19.83 -28.29 -16.18
C ASN A 136 21.00 -27.38 -15.74
N LEU A 137 20.74 -26.08 -15.58
CA LEU A 137 21.73 -25.13 -15.07
C LEU A 137 22.26 -25.50 -13.67
N GLY A 138 21.38 -25.95 -12.78
CA GLY A 138 21.78 -26.37 -11.43
C GLY A 138 22.73 -27.56 -11.42
N LYS A 139 22.60 -28.48 -12.39
CA LYS A 139 23.54 -29.59 -12.59
C LYS A 139 24.87 -29.09 -13.17
N ASP A 140 24.81 -28.23 -14.18
CA ASP A 140 26.00 -27.70 -14.87
C ASP A 140 26.88 -26.85 -13.93
N GLN A 141 26.27 -26.09 -13.01
CA GLN A 141 26.97 -25.15 -12.13
C GLN A 141 27.41 -25.77 -10.77
N ASN A 142 27.11 -27.05 -10.49
CA ASN A 142 27.41 -27.70 -9.21
C ASN A 142 26.99 -26.89 -7.96
N VAL A 143 25.86 -26.17 -8.04
CA VAL A 143 25.43 -25.27 -6.96
C VAL A 143 24.54 -26.02 -5.97
N GLU A 144 24.98 -26.16 -4.72
CA GLU A 144 24.20 -26.79 -3.64
C GLU A 144 22.88 -26.06 -3.34
N SER A 145 22.80 -24.76 -3.63
CA SER A 145 21.63 -23.93 -3.37
C SER A 145 20.93 -23.49 -4.67
N LYS A 146 19.67 -23.91 -4.83
CA LYS A 146 18.81 -23.56 -5.98
C LYS A 146 18.63 -22.06 -6.19
N ASP A 147 18.88 -21.23 -5.17
CA ASP A 147 18.65 -19.78 -5.20
C ASP A 147 19.81 -18.97 -5.80
N LYS A 148 20.95 -19.62 -6.10
CA LYS A 148 22.12 -19.00 -6.74
C LYS A 148 22.27 -19.38 -8.22
N VAL A 149 21.36 -20.20 -8.76
CA VAL A 149 21.40 -20.62 -10.17
C VAL A 149 21.02 -19.43 -11.03
N GLN A 150 21.91 -19.04 -11.94
CA GLN A 150 21.72 -17.93 -12.87
C GLN A 150 21.88 -18.39 -14.32
N LEU A 151 21.02 -17.88 -15.20
CA LEU A 151 21.13 -18.10 -16.65
C LEU A 151 22.04 -17.01 -17.22
N THR A 152 23.27 -17.39 -17.57
CA THR A 152 24.26 -16.45 -18.15
C THR A 152 23.91 -16.10 -19.60
N ARG A 153 24.50 -15.01 -20.10
CA ARG A 153 24.34 -14.53 -21.48
C ARG A 153 24.72 -15.61 -22.51
N GLU A 154 25.83 -16.28 -22.30
CA GLU A 154 26.35 -17.30 -23.23
C GLU A 154 25.39 -18.48 -23.31
N LYS A 155 24.92 -18.94 -22.14
CA LYS A 155 23.98 -20.06 -22.10
C LYS A 155 22.63 -19.66 -22.68
N PHE A 156 22.14 -18.45 -22.41
CA PHE A 156 20.90 -17.94 -23.03
C PHE A 156 20.98 -17.92 -24.55
N ASN A 157 22.11 -17.48 -25.12
CA ASN A 157 22.31 -17.50 -26.57
C ASN A 157 22.36 -18.91 -27.15
N SER A 158 22.85 -19.90 -26.39
CA SER A 158 22.87 -21.32 -26.76
C SER A 158 21.53 -22.05 -26.63
N LEU A 159 20.52 -21.44 -25.98
CA LEU A 159 19.20 -22.05 -25.83
C LEU A 159 18.48 -22.15 -27.19
N GLU A 160 17.61 -23.15 -27.29
CA GLU A 160 16.71 -23.30 -28.42
C GLU A 160 15.69 -22.14 -28.47
N ASP A 161 15.13 -21.86 -29.64
CA ASP A 161 14.19 -20.75 -29.82
C ASP A 161 12.93 -20.89 -28.95
N GLU A 162 12.48 -22.13 -28.72
CA GLU A 162 11.34 -22.40 -27.84
C GLU A 162 11.64 -22.07 -26.37
N GLU A 163 12.87 -22.35 -25.93
CA GLU A 163 13.37 -22.05 -24.58
C GLU A 163 13.54 -20.54 -24.38
N LYS A 164 14.13 -19.84 -25.35
CA LYS A 164 14.23 -18.37 -25.35
C LYS A 164 12.84 -17.73 -25.28
N SER A 165 11.92 -18.22 -26.12
CA SER A 165 10.51 -17.78 -26.11
C SER A 165 9.85 -17.98 -24.74
N ALA A 166 10.11 -19.12 -24.07
CA ALA A 166 9.59 -19.37 -22.74
C ALA A 166 10.10 -18.38 -21.69
N VAL A 167 11.41 -18.09 -21.71
CA VAL A 167 12.04 -17.11 -20.79
C VAL A 167 11.44 -15.72 -21.01
N THR A 168 11.39 -15.25 -22.26
CA THR A 168 10.81 -13.94 -22.60
C THR A 168 9.33 -13.85 -22.21
N TYR A 169 8.56 -14.92 -22.42
CA TYR A 169 7.14 -14.96 -22.03
C TYR A 169 6.96 -14.79 -20.51
N LEU A 170 7.77 -15.48 -19.70
CA LEU A 170 7.72 -15.36 -18.25
C LEU A 170 8.14 -13.97 -17.76
N LEU A 171 9.21 -13.41 -18.32
CA LEU A 171 9.65 -12.05 -17.99
C LEU A 171 8.58 -11.01 -18.33
N ASN A 172 7.94 -11.13 -19.50
CA ASN A 172 6.84 -10.26 -19.92
C ASN A 172 5.64 -10.37 -18.96
N PHE A 173 5.29 -11.58 -18.54
CA PHE A 173 4.22 -11.78 -17.57
C PHE A 173 4.55 -11.13 -16.21
N LEU A 174 5.75 -11.32 -15.69
CA LEU A 174 6.17 -10.73 -14.41
C LEU A 174 6.25 -9.20 -14.48
N GLU A 175 6.71 -8.64 -15.60
CA GLU A 175 6.68 -7.20 -15.87
C GLU A 175 5.25 -6.66 -15.92
N PHE A 176 4.33 -7.37 -16.58
CA PHE A 176 2.91 -7.02 -16.60
C PHE A 176 2.32 -6.98 -15.19
N VAL A 177 2.62 -7.98 -14.36
CA VAL A 177 2.20 -7.99 -12.95
C VAL A 177 2.78 -6.79 -12.20
N ALA A 178 4.06 -6.48 -12.40
CA ALA A 178 4.71 -5.33 -11.77
C ALA A 178 4.07 -3.99 -12.17
N ILE A 179 3.76 -3.81 -13.45
CA ILE A 179 3.03 -2.66 -13.97
C ILE A 179 1.65 -2.58 -13.33
N GLY A 180 0.92 -3.70 -13.26
CA GLY A 180 -0.42 -3.75 -12.69
C GLY A 180 -0.46 -3.35 -11.22
N ILE A 181 0.52 -3.80 -10.43
CA ILE A 181 0.67 -3.39 -9.03
C ILE A 181 1.02 -1.91 -8.95
N ARG A 182 1.98 -1.42 -9.73
CA ARG A 182 2.45 -0.02 -9.66
C ARG A 182 1.38 1.00 -10.05
N HIS A 183 0.42 0.60 -10.90
CA HIS A 183 -0.75 1.40 -11.26
C HIS A 183 -1.94 1.21 -10.31
N ASN A 184 -1.80 0.42 -9.24
CA ASN A 184 -2.86 0.10 -8.28
C ASN A 184 -4.08 -0.58 -8.95
N ASN A 185 -3.85 -1.35 -10.02
CA ASN A 185 -4.84 -2.20 -10.68
C ASN A 185 -4.79 -3.64 -10.16
N LEU A 186 -3.70 -4.00 -9.49
CA LEU A 186 -3.53 -5.25 -8.76
C LEU A 186 -3.25 -4.97 -7.29
N ASP A 187 -3.84 -5.79 -6.43
CA ASP A 187 -3.68 -5.80 -4.99
C ASP A 187 -2.29 -6.34 -4.65
N GLU A 188 -1.39 -5.44 -4.24
CA GLU A 188 -0.01 -5.80 -3.92
C GLU A 188 0.08 -6.91 -2.87
N ASP A 189 -0.72 -6.83 -1.81
CA ASP A 189 -0.63 -7.75 -0.68
C ASP A 189 -1.07 -9.16 -1.10
N LEU A 190 -2.20 -9.25 -1.83
CA LEU A 190 -2.69 -10.52 -2.36
C LEU A 190 -1.71 -11.16 -3.34
N ILE A 191 -1.19 -10.37 -4.29
CA ILE A 191 -0.24 -10.87 -5.28
C ILE A 191 1.07 -11.28 -4.59
N LYS A 192 1.56 -10.49 -3.64
CA LYS A 192 2.79 -10.78 -2.90
C LYS A 192 2.68 -12.11 -2.13
N SER A 193 1.58 -12.37 -1.43
CA SER A 193 1.38 -13.66 -0.75
C SER A 193 1.42 -14.86 -1.70
N SER A 194 1.00 -14.69 -2.96
CA SER A 194 0.97 -15.78 -3.95
C SER A 194 2.24 -15.91 -4.79
N PHE A 195 2.88 -14.79 -5.13
CA PHE A 195 3.92 -14.70 -6.15
C PHE A 195 5.29 -14.27 -5.64
N LYS A 196 5.46 -13.86 -4.37
CA LYS A 196 6.76 -13.35 -3.86
C LYS A 196 7.92 -14.30 -4.15
N SER A 197 7.78 -15.58 -3.82
CA SER A 197 8.84 -16.58 -4.04
C SER A 197 9.08 -16.84 -5.53
N ILE A 198 8.02 -16.85 -6.34
CA ILE A 198 8.08 -17.06 -7.80
C ILE A 198 8.81 -15.90 -8.46
N LEU A 199 8.41 -14.67 -8.16
CA LEU A 199 9.00 -13.46 -8.73
C LEU A 199 10.47 -13.36 -8.35
N LYS A 200 10.81 -13.57 -7.06
CA LYS A 200 12.19 -13.56 -6.58
C LYS A 200 13.05 -14.61 -7.29
N ALA A 201 12.57 -15.85 -7.35
CA ALA A 201 13.34 -16.93 -7.96
C ALA A 201 13.57 -16.70 -9.46
N ASN A 202 12.56 -16.23 -10.19
CA ASN A 202 12.68 -15.95 -11.62
C ASN A 202 13.53 -14.71 -11.90
N TYR A 203 13.40 -13.64 -11.09
CA TYR A 203 14.24 -12.46 -11.23
C TYR A 203 15.72 -12.81 -11.02
N ASN A 204 16.05 -13.53 -9.95
CA ASN A 204 17.43 -13.95 -9.70
C ASN A 204 17.98 -14.87 -10.81
N LEU A 205 17.16 -15.79 -11.33
CA LEU A 205 17.55 -16.70 -12.39
C LEU A 205 17.83 -15.95 -13.70
N PHE A 206 16.98 -14.99 -14.07
CA PHE A 206 17.03 -14.30 -15.35
C PHE A 206 17.70 -12.93 -15.31
N GLN A 207 18.24 -12.51 -14.16
CA GLN A 207 18.88 -11.21 -14.02
C GLN A 207 19.96 -10.96 -15.10
N PRO A 208 20.91 -11.88 -15.38
CA PRO A 208 21.91 -11.64 -16.42
C PRO A 208 21.31 -11.54 -17.83
N VAL A 209 20.19 -12.24 -18.08
CA VAL A 209 19.44 -12.14 -19.34
C VAL A 209 18.75 -10.79 -19.47
N ILE A 210 18.16 -10.28 -18.39
CA ILE A 210 17.56 -8.95 -18.36
C ILE A 210 18.60 -7.88 -18.66
N GLU A 211 19.79 -7.97 -18.05
CA GLU A 211 20.92 -7.06 -18.29
C GLU A 211 21.38 -7.12 -19.75
N TYR A 212 21.54 -8.33 -20.30
CA TYR A 212 21.87 -8.53 -21.71
C TYR A 212 20.83 -7.92 -22.67
N LEU A 213 19.54 -8.13 -22.42
CA LEU A 213 18.47 -7.56 -23.26
C LEU A 213 18.43 -6.03 -23.17
N ARG A 214 18.82 -5.45 -22.03
CA ARG A 214 18.92 -3.99 -21.87
C ARG A 214 20.05 -3.38 -22.71
N GLU A 215 21.15 -4.11 -22.89
CA GLU A 215 22.26 -3.68 -23.74
C GLU A 215 21.89 -3.69 -25.22
N ILE A 216 21.12 -4.69 -25.67
CA ILE A 216 20.78 -4.87 -27.08
C ILE A 216 19.60 -4.00 -27.49
N ASP A 217 18.50 -4.05 -26.75
CA ASP A 217 17.23 -3.50 -27.20
C ASP A 217 16.93 -2.15 -26.55
N SER A 218 16.83 -2.10 -25.22
CA SER A 218 16.49 -0.87 -24.50
C SER A 218 16.83 -0.91 -23.01
N PRO A 219 17.43 0.16 -22.45
CA PRO A 219 17.83 0.21 -21.05
C PRO A 219 16.65 0.12 -20.06
N LYS A 220 15.40 0.32 -20.54
CA LYS A 220 14.19 0.30 -19.70
C LYS A 220 13.50 -1.06 -19.64
N ILE A 221 14.00 -2.07 -20.36
CA ILE A 221 13.41 -3.41 -20.38
C ILE A 221 13.36 -4.00 -18.97
N TYR A 222 12.19 -4.52 -18.59
CA TYR A 222 11.94 -5.15 -17.30
C TYR A 222 12.28 -4.30 -16.07
N ASN A 223 12.24 -2.97 -16.21
CA ASN A 223 12.52 -2.04 -15.11
C ASN A 223 11.45 -2.13 -14.01
N GLN A 224 10.18 -2.37 -14.36
CA GLN A 224 9.11 -2.42 -13.35
C GLN A 224 9.26 -3.67 -12.48
N LEU A 225 9.62 -4.79 -13.07
CA LEU A 225 9.94 -6.03 -12.40
C LEU A 225 11.10 -5.85 -11.41
N GLU A 226 12.19 -5.20 -11.81
CA GLU A 226 13.32 -4.92 -10.91
C GLU A 226 12.92 -4.04 -9.73
N ILE A 227 12.16 -2.96 -9.98
CA ILE A 227 11.68 -2.06 -8.91
C ILE A 227 10.78 -2.84 -7.93
N LEU A 228 9.89 -3.69 -8.45
CA LEU A 228 9.03 -4.53 -7.62
C LEU A 228 9.84 -5.55 -6.81
N HIS A 229 10.82 -6.21 -7.43
CA HIS A 229 11.71 -7.14 -6.76
C HIS A 229 12.45 -6.46 -5.60
N LYS A 230 13.06 -5.29 -5.84
CA LYS A 230 13.73 -4.48 -4.80
C LYS A 230 12.78 -4.14 -3.67
N ARG A 231 11.58 -3.65 -3.98
CA ARG A 231 10.54 -3.35 -2.97
C ARG A 231 10.17 -4.58 -2.13
N TRP A 232 10.10 -5.76 -2.73
CA TRP A 232 9.76 -6.99 -2.00
C TRP A 232 10.94 -7.58 -1.20
N GLU A 233 12.17 -7.29 -1.60
CA GLU A 233 13.41 -7.69 -0.90
C GLU A 233 13.80 -6.71 0.24
N GLU A 234 13.65 -5.40 0.03
CA GLU A 234 13.88 -4.34 1.04
C GLU A 234 12.94 -4.48 2.26
N ASN A 235 11.84 -5.22 2.10
CA ASN A 235 10.91 -5.60 3.17
C ASN A 235 11.34 -6.87 3.95
N LYS A 236 12.65 -7.12 4.16
CA LYS A 236 13.17 -8.24 4.99
C LYS A 236 13.32 -7.82 6.46
N LYS A 237 12.90 -8.57 7.49
CA LYS A 237 12.35 -9.94 7.63
C LYS A 237 11.13 -9.93 8.60
N PRO A 238 10.20 -10.89 8.54
CA PRO A 238 9.30 -11.14 9.67
C PRO A 238 10.15 -11.53 10.89
N GLU A 239 9.99 -10.77 11.98
CA GLU A 239 10.56 -11.09 13.28
C GLU A 239 9.87 -12.36 13.80
N CYS A 240 10.65 -13.37 14.21
CA CYS A 240 10.12 -14.51 14.96
C CYS A 240 9.66 -14.01 16.34
N ILE A 241 8.37 -14.17 16.66
CA ILE A 241 7.73 -13.73 17.93
C ILE A 241 8.50 -14.24 19.17
N ASN A 242 9.11 -15.42 19.08
CA ASN A 242 9.82 -16.06 20.19
C ASN A 242 11.35 -15.87 20.19
N CYS A 243 11.96 -15.44 19.08
CA CYS A 243 13.41 -15.52 18.93
C CYS A 243 14.13 -14.20 19.15
N LYS A 244 13.48 -13.03 18.92
CA LYS A 244 14.05 -11.66 19.06
C LYS A 244 15.50 -11.43 18.55
N GLN A 245 16.08 -12.32 17.75
CA GLN A 245 17.37 -12.13 17.10
C GLN A 245 17.13 -11.69 15.66
N GLY A 246 16.99 -10.38 15.50
CA GLY A 246 17.45 -9.72 14.29
C GLY A 246 18.97 -9.58 14.41
N ILE A 247 19.71 -10.01 13.38
CA ILE A 247 21.13 -9.66 13.24
C ILE A 247 21.21 -8.13 13.19
N ASP A 248 22.14 -7.62 14.00
CA ASP A 248 22.19 -6.25 14.51
C ASP A 248 21.97 -5.14 13.47
N ASP A 249 20.95 -4.33 13.72
CA ASP A 249 20.95 -2.89 13.45
C ASP A 249 19.88 -2.20 14.33
N GLU A 250 20.04 -2.32 15.67
CA GLU A 250 19.18 -1.66 16.66
C GLU A 250 19.33 -0.12 16.70
N VAL A 251 20.16 0.49 15.85
CA VAL A 251 20.52 1.91 16.01
C VAL A 251 19.69 2.86 15.14
N GLN A 252 19.17 2.44 13.99
CA GLN A 252 18.44 3.35 13.07
C GLN A 252 16.93 3.47 13.39
N ASN A 253 16.26 2.37 13.75
CA ASN A 253 14.80 2.39 13.93
C ASN A 253 14.36 2.99 15.28
N ARG A 254 15.15 2.84 16.35
CA ARG A 254 14.89 3.51 17.65
C ARG A 254 15.02 5.03 17.56
N LYS A 255 15.94 5.55 16.74
CA LYS A 255 16.07 7.01 16.51
C LYS A 255 14.88 7.57 15.72
N LYS A 256 14.41 6.87 14.67
CA LYS A 256 13.24 7.31 13.88
C LYS A 256 11.94 7.25 14.68
N HIS A 257 11.75 6.22 15.51
CA HIS A 257 10.58 6.11 16.39
C HIS A 257 10.61 7.11 17.55
N LYS A 258 11.76 7.33 18.22
CA LYS A 258 11.89 8.36 19.26
C LYS A 258 11.70 9.77 18.68
N PHE A 259 12.25 10.05 17.50
CA PHE A 259 12.11 11.37 16.85
C PHE A 259 10.65 11.63 16.41
N ASN A 260 9.96 10.62 15.88
CA ASN A 260 8.54 10.71 15.56
C ASN A 260 7.67 10.90 16.82
N ASN A 261 8.00 10.24 17.93
CA ASN A 261 7.24 10.40 19.17
C ASN A 261 7.46 11.79 19.78
N LEU A 262 8.70 12.28 19.79
CA LEU A 262 9.04 13.61 20.30
C LEU A 262 8.40 14.72 19.46
N ARG A 263 8.41 14.59 18.13
CA ARG A 263 7.79 15.54 17.19
C ARG A 263 6.26 15.54 17.27
N ASN A 264 5.66 14.36 17.46
CA ASN A 264 4.23 14.25 17.70
C ASN A 264 3.86 14.93 19.01
N ILE A 265 4.61 14.70 20.09
CA ILE A 265 4.40 15.39 21.38
C ILE A 265 4.52 16.92 21.21
N THR A 266 5.46 17.43 20.41
CA THR A 266 5.61 18.88 20.17
C THR A 266 4.47 19.48 19.36
N LEU A 267 3.97 18.77 18.34
CA LEU A 267 2.76 19.18 17.61
C LEU A 267 1.51 19.08 18.50
N THR A 268 1.47 18.11 19.42
CA THR A 268 0.34 17.87 20.36
C THR A 268 0.24 18.96 21.44
N ILE A 269 1.37 19.48 21.92
CA ILE A 269 1.40 20.61 22.86
C ILE A 269 0.87 21.89 22.20
N LEU A 270 1.02 22.03 20.88
CA LEU A 270 0.60 23.22 20.15
C LEU A 270 -0.89 23.24 19.75
N THR A 271 -1.56 22.08 19.66
CA THR A 271 -2.93 21.97 19.10
C THR A 271 -3.96 21.23 19.96
N GLY A 272 -3.67 20.98 21.24
CA GLY A 272 -4.64 20.46 22.21
C GLY A 272 -5.13 19.02 21.99
N SER A 273 -5.98 18.55 22.90
CA SER A 273 -6.45 17.17 23.07
C SER A 273 -7.24 16.59 21.88
N GLY A 274 -7.79 17.42 20.99
CA GLY A 274 -8.56 16.99 19.82
C GLY A 274 -7.75 16.15 18.82
N TRP A 275 -6.44 16.38 18.72
CA TRP A 275 -5.58 15.64 17.80
C TRP A 275 -5.35 14.18 18.21
N LEU A 276 -5.36 13.87 19.52
CA LEU A 276 -5.26 12.50 20.00
C LEU A 276 -6.51 11.69 19.62
N ILE A 277 -7.69 12.30 19.71
CA ILE A 277 -8.96 11.68 19.32
C ILE A 277 -8.98 11.44 17.82
N MET A 278 -8.58 12.43 17.01
CA MET A 278 -8.50 12.26 15.55
C MET A 278 -7.48 11.20 15.13
N ILE A 279 -6.30 11.15 15.76
CA ILE A 279 -5.31 10.08 15.50
C ILE A 279 -5.84 8.72 15.95
N ALA A 280 -6.54 8.64 17.08
CA ALA A 280 -7.17 7.41 17.54
C ALA A 280 -8.26 6.94 16.57
N ILE A 281 -9.10 7.85 16.07
CA ILE A 281 -10.11 7.56 15.04
C ILE A 281 -9.44 7.11 13.74
N MET A 282 -8.38 7.79 13.29
CA MET A 282 -7.63 7.38 12.08
C MET A 282 -7.03 5.99 12.23
N ARG A 283 -6.42 5.68 13.39
CA ARG A 283 -5.88 4.34 13.68
C ARG A 283 -6.98 3.30 13.81
N LEU A 284 -8.13 3.65 14.35
CA LEU A 284 -9.27 2.77 14.51
C LEU A 284 -9.93 2.47 13.16
N ILE A 285 -10.14 3.48 12.31
CA ILE A 285 -10.60 3.31 10.92
C ILE A 285 -9.59 2.47 10.15
N GLU A 286 -8.29 2.74 10.30
CA GLU A 286 -7.25 1.94 9.66
C GLU A 286 -7.27 0.48 10.15
N LYS A 287 -7.38 0.24 11.46
CA LYS A 287 -7.48 -1.10 12.04
C LYS A 287 -8.74 -1.84 11.60
N LEU A 288 -9.87 -1.14 11.49
CA LEU A 288 -11.14 -1.72 11.02
C LEU A 288 -11.14 -1.97 9.51
N THR A 289 -10.31 -1.26 8.75
CA THR A 289 -10.27 -1.39 7.28
C THR A 289 -9.09 -2.20 6.76
N LYS A 290 -8.03 -2.37 7.56
CA LYS A 290 -6.89 -3.22 7.25
C LYS A 290 -7.17 -4.60 7.82
N TYR A 291 -7.48 -5.55 6.95
CA TYR A 291 -7.54 -6.96 7.35
C TYR A 291 -6.13 -7.34 7.85
N SER A 292 -6.03 -7.77 9.11
CA SER A 292 -4.78 -8.29 9.65
C SER A 292 -4.45 -9.58 8.91
N THR A 293 -3.59 -9.50 7.90
CA THR A 293 -2.77 -10.64 7.48
C THR A 293 -1.58 -10.72 8.43
N GLU A 294 -1.84 -10.93 9.72
CA GLU A 294 -0.88 -11.58 10.60
C GLU A 294 -0.85 -13.05 10.18
N GLU A 295 -0.02 -13.35 9.18
CA GLU A 295 0.48 -14.71 9.05
C GLU A 295 1.43 -14.93 10.23
N ASP A 296 0.93 -15.64 11.25
CA ASP A 296 1.72 -16.22 12.33
C ASP A 296 2.74 -17.22 11.75
N LEU A 297 3.84 -16.72 11.20
CA LEU A 297 4.95 -17.52 10.72
C LEU A 297 5.78 -17.99 11.92
N LEU A 298 5.38 -19.12 12.51
CA LEU A 298 6.22 -19.90 13.42
C LEU A 298 7.46 -20.40 12.67
N CYS A 299 8.66 -20.01 13.13
CA CYS A 299 9.91 -20.51 12.59
C CYS A 299 10.15 -22.00 12.97
N ASP A 300 10.87 -22.75 12.15
CA ASP A 300 11.14 -24.17 12.41
C ASP A 300 12.00 -24.40 13.68
N ASN A 301 12.78 -23.41 14.12
CA ASN A 301 13.50 -23.45 15.41
C ASN A 301 12.55 -23.36 16.63
N CYS A 302 11.30 -22.90 16.47
CA CYS A 302 10.30 -22.90 17.54
C CYS A 302 9.42 -24.16 17.52
N LYS A 303 9.47 -24.98 16.46
CA LYS A 303 8.79 -26.29 16.43
C LYS A 303 9.54 -27.34 17.23
N THR A 304 10.86 -27.21 17.38
CA THR A 304 11.71 -28.17 18.10
C THR A 304 11.71 -27.99 19.62
N LEU A 305 11.24 -26.86 20.14
CA LEU A 305 11.12 -26.58 21.59
C LEU A 305 9.81 -27.09 22.23
N LYS A 306 8.98 -27.82 21.46
CA LYS A 306 7.72 -28.43 21.92
C LYS A 306 7.76 -29.96 21.96
N LYS A 307 8.96 -30.54 22.10
CA LYS A 307 9.14 -31.96 22.43
C LYS A 307 9.81 -32.10 23.79
#